data_AF-A0A354FDK9-F1
#
_entry.id   AF-A0A354FDK9-F1
#
_cell.length_a   1.000
_cell.length_b   1.000
_cell.length_c   1.000
_cell.angle_alpha   90.00
_cell.angle_beta   90.00
_cell.angle_gamma   90.00
#
_symmetry.space_group_name_H-M   'P 1'
#
loop_
_entity.id
_entity.type
_entity.pdbx_description
1 polymer ?
#
loop_
_entity_poly.entity_id
_entity_poly.type
_entity_poly.pdbx_seq_one_letter_code
_entity_poly.pdbx_strand_id
1 'polypeptide(L)'
;ESFAAGVDALESANLWLLACSGDIPLLTTAAVDDFIAQAAEHDADFYYPIVRKEVVESRFLGIKRTYATLRDGTFTGGNFFLVKREIISRCLSQAEEFVRQRKNPTALARLVGFGILWKYFLGQLTIAEAERRVSKMIGAKGCAVISDYPEIGVDVDKASDLEMAKRLLEG
;
A
#
# COMPACT_ATOMS: atom_id res chain seq x y z
N GLU A 1 3.22 16.59 0.83
CA GLU A 1 2.32 17.78 0.84
C GLU A 1 0.87 17.48 1.22
N SER A 2 -0.01 16.96 0.35
CA SER A 2 -1.46 16.81 0.67
C SER A 2 -1.75 15.98 1.93
N PHE A 3 -1.04 14.87 2.12
CA PHE A 3 -1.17 14.04 3.31
C PHE A 3 -0.81 14.80 4.60
N ALA A 4 0.32 15.52 4.60
CA ALA A 4 0.77 16.28 5.75
C ALA A 4 -0.24 17.36 6.16
N ALA A 5 -0.76 18.11 5.18
CA ALA A 5 -1.81 19.11 5.43
C ALA A 5 -3.09 18.47 6.02
N GLY A 6 -3.46 17.28 5.56
CA GLY A 6 -4.58 16.52 6.13
C GLY A 6 -4.33 16.10 7.58
N VAL A 7 -3.11 15.65 7.91
CA VAL A 7 -2.71 15.28 9.28
C VAL A 7 -2.78 16.47 10.24
N ASP A 8 -2.37 17.65 9.78
CA ASP A 8 -2.38 18.90 10.55
C ASP A 8 -3.82 19.42 10.78
N ALA A 9 -4.73 19.17 9.85
CA ALA A 9 -6.14 19.55 9.97
C ALA A 9 -6.94 18.64 10.93
N LEU A 10 -6.48 17.42 11.17
CA LEU A 10 -7.12 16.48 12.09
C LEU A 10 -6.71 16.77 13.55
N GLU A 11 -7.70 16.95 14.43
CA GLU A 11 -7.47 17.09 15.87
C GLU A 11 -6.59 15.95 16.42
N SER A 12 -5.72 16.30 17.38
CA SER A 12 -4.65 15.43 17.88
C SER A 12 -5.11 14.26 18.77
N ALA A 13 -6.42 14.07 18.96
CA ALA A 13 -6.97 13.04 19.85
C ALA A 13 -6.78 11.61 19.32
N ASN A 14 -6.73 11.41 17.99
CA ASN A 14 -6.65 10.08 17.40
C ASN A 14 -5.21 9.62 17.21
N LEU A 15 -4.87 8.49 17.85
CA LEU A 15 -3.55 7.84 17.78
C LEU A 15 -3.26 7.23 16.40
N TRP A 16 -4.30 6.79 15.70
CA TRP A 16 -4.21 6.10 14.42
C TRP A 16 -4.89 6.91 13.32
N LEU A 17 -4.26 6.97 12.15
CA LEU A 17 -4.79 7.63 10.96
C LEU A 17 -4.89 6.62 9.81
N LEU A 18 -6.09 6.51 9.23
CA LEU A 18 -6.33 5.82 7.98
C LEU A 18 -6.30 6.86 6.86
N ALA A 19 -5.45 6.67 5.87
CA ALA A 19 -5.36 7.55 4.71
C ALA A 19 -5.62 6.75 3.43
N CYS A 20 -6.45 7.27 2.55
CA CYS A 20 -6.79 6.67 1.27
C CYS A 20 -6.66 7.67 0.12
N SER A 21 -6.46 7.17 -1.09
CA SER A 21 -6.66 7.97 -2.30
C SER A 21 -8.15 8.21 -2.55
N GLY A 22 -8.46 9.24 -3.36
CA GLY A 22 -9.84 9.62 -3.68
C GLY A 22 -10.42 8.92 -4.92
N ASP A 23 -9.64 8.06 -5.58
CA ASP A 23 -9.91 7.44 -6.88
C ASP A 23 -10.22 5.95 -6.80
N ILE A 24 -10.63 5.46 -5.62
CA ILE A 24 -11.03 4.07 -5.34
C ILE A 24 -12.53 3.92 -5.08
N PRO A 25 -13.40 4.16 -6.08
CA PRO A 25 -14.85 4.22 -5.89
C PRO A 25 -15.49 2.87 -5.53
N LEU A 26 -14.77 1.77 -5.71
CA LEU A 26 -15.23 0.42 -5.39
C LEU A 26 -14.88 -0.01 -3.96
N LEU A 27 -14.18 0.83 -3.19
CA LEU A 27 -13.83 0.52 -1.82
C LEU A 27 -15.09 0.29 -0.97
N THR A 28 -15.14 -0.85 -0.28
CA THR A 28 -16.27 -1.24 0.56
C THR A 28 -15.93 -1.09 2.04
N THR A 29 -16.96 -0.92 2.89
CA THR A 29 -16.78 -0.91 4.35
C THR A 29 -16.20 -2.23 4.85
N ALA A 30 -16.66 -3.36 4.29
CA ALA A 30 -16.15 -4.68 4.63
C ALA A 30 -14.64 -4.82 4.38
N ALA A 31 -14.14 -4.29 3.26
CA ALA A 31 -12.71 -4.30 2.95
C ALA A 31 -11.88 -3.48 3.95
N VAL A 32 -12.42 -2.34 4.43
CA VAL A 32 -11.76 -1.49 5.42
C VAL A 32 -11.80 -2.13 6.81
N ASP A 33 -12.95 -2.66 7.23
CA ASP A 33 -13.13 -3.31 8.53
C ASP A 33 -12.24 -4.55 8.64
N ASP A 34 -12.18 -5.38 7.60
CA ASP A 34 -11.31 -6.54 7.52
C ASP A 34 -9.83 -6.16 7.60
N PHE A 35 -9.40 -5.14 6.85
CA PHE A 35 -8.02 -4.66 6.93
C PHE A 35 -7.65 -4.17 8.34
N ILE A 36 -8.54 -3.42 9.00
CA ILE A 36 -8.30 -2.92 10.37
C ILE A 36 -8.24 -4.09 11.35
N ALA A 37 -9.13 -5.09 11.21
CA ALA A 37 -9.14 -6.27 12.06
C ALA A 37 -7.83 -7.07 11.91
N GLN A 38 -7.40 -7.35 10.68
CA GLN A 38 -6.12 -8.02 10.41
C GLN A 38 -4.93 -7.22 10.92
N ALA A 39 -4.92 -5.89 10.73
CA ALA A 39 -3.85 -5.03 11.23
C ALA A 39 -3.72 -5.11 12.77
N ALA A 40 -4.83 -5.25 13.49
CA ALA A 40 -4.84 -5.36 14.94
C ALA A 40 -4.22 -6.67 15.47
N GLU A 41 -4.07 -7.71 14.63
CA GLU A 41 -3.43 -8.98 14.99
C GLU A 41 -1.89 -8.89 15.02
N HIS A 42 -1.33 -7.80 14.49
CA HIS A 42 0.11 -7.61 14.35
C HIS A 42 0.56 -6.38 15.16
N ASP A 43 1.72 -6.45 15.81
CA ASP A 43 2.31 -5.31 16.52
C ASP A 43 3.21 -4.48 15.57
N ALA A 44 2.61 -3.50 14.89
CA ALA A 44 3.32 -2.58 14.01
C ALA A 44 2.86 -1.11 14.20
N ASP A 45 3.52 -0.19 13.51
CA ASP A 45 3.25 1.25 13.55
C ASP A 45 2.69 1.78 12.22
N PHE A 46 2.87 1.01 11.14
CA PHE A 46 2.41 1.29 9.79
C PHE A 46 1.95 -0.01 9.13
N TYR A 47 0.75 0.00 8.56
CA TYR A 47 0.17 -1.13 7.84
C TYR A 47 -0.18 -0.74 6.42
N TYR A 48 0.20 -1.59 5.48
CA TYR A 48 -0.10 -1.40 4.07
C TYR A 48 -0.77 -2.66 3.48
N PRO A 49 -1.98 -2.54 2.91
CA PRO A 49 -2.65 -3.66 2.28
C PRO A 49 -1.95 -4.03 0.97
N ILE A 50 -1.77 -5.32 0.76
CA ILE A 50 -1.35 -5.91 -0.51
C ILE A 50 -2.35 -6.98 -0.92
N VAL A 51 -2.62 -7.10 -2.21
CA VAL A 51 -3.58 -8.08 -2.75
C VAL A 51 -2.85 -9.02 -3.69
N ARG A 52 -3.14 -10.31 -3.56
CA ARG A 52 -2.64 -11.35 -4.46
C ARG A 52 -3.15 -11.14 -5.89
N LYS A 53 -2.30 -11.38 -6.88
CA LYS A 53 -2.65 -11.24 -8.31
C LYS A 53 -3.88 -12.08 -8.68
N GLU A 54 -3.94 -13.31 -8.21
CA GLU A 54 -5.03 -14.26 -8.44
C GLU A 54 -6.38 -13.76 -7.90
N VAL A 55 -6.39 -13.06 -6.76
CA VAL A 55 -7.59 -12.46 -6.17
C VAL A 55 -8.09 -11.31 -7.03
N VAL A 56 -7.18 -10.43 -7.49
CA VAL A 56 -7.53 -9.35 -8.43
C VAL A 56 -8.11 -9.92 -9.73
N GLU A 57 -7.41 -10.86 -10.36
CA GLU A 57 -7.81 -11.43 -11.64
C GLU A 57 -9.12 -12.22 -11.58
N SER A 58 -9.49 -12.79 -10.42
CA SER A 58 -10.76 -13.49 -10.25
C SER A 58 -11.99 -12.59 -10.27
N ARG A 59 -11.87 -11.32 -9.83
CA ARG A 59 -13.00 -10.38 -9.70
C ARG A 59 -12.97 -9.29 -10.76
N PHE A 60 -11.77 -8.93 -11.23
CA PHE A 60 -11.53 -7.81 -12.13
C PHE A 60 -10.77 -8.23 -13.38
N LEU A 61 -11.44 -8.99 -14.25
CA LEU A 61 -10.88 -9.48 -15.50
C LEU A 61 -10.46 -8.32 -16.41
N GLY A 62 -9.20 -8.36 -16.86
CA GLY A 62 -8.67 -7.41 -17.84
C GLY A 62 -8.09 -6.11 -17.26
N ILE A 63 -8.12 -5.91 -15.93
CA ILE A 63 -7.41 -4.77 -15.32
C ILE A 63 -5.90 -5.00 -15.40
N LYS A 64 -5.19 -4.01 -15.93
CA LYS A 64 -3.73 -3.96 -15.92
C LYS A 64 -3.25 -3.25 -14.66
N ARG A 65 -2.86 -4.02 -13.64
CA ARG A 65 -2.15 -3.52 -12.46
C ARG A 65 -0.64 -3.73 -12.56
N THR A 66 0.09 -2.91 -11.82
CA THR A 66 1.51 -3.16 -11.57
C THR A 66 1.62 -4.19 -10.45
N TYR A 67 2.36 -5.26 -10.71
CA TYR A 67 2.59 -6.33 -9.76
C TYR A 67 4.07 -6.41 -9.38
N ALA A 68 4.32 -6.76 -8.12
CA ALA A 68 5.61 -7.13 -7.60
C ALA A 68 5.61 -8.63 -7.31
N THR A 69 6.55 -9.36 -7.89
CA THR A 69 6.74 -10.79 -7.62
C THR A 69 7.78 -10.96 -6.52
N LEU A 70 7.34 -11.52 -5.40
CA LEU A 70 8.14 -11.90 -4.25
C LEU A 70 8.14 -13.43 -4.13
N ARG A 71 8.99 -13.96 -3.25
CA ARG A 71 9.01 -15.39 -2.97
C ARG A 71 7.69 -15.91 -2.39
N ASP A 72 6.96 -15.05 -1.68
CA ASP A 72 5.67 -15.37 -1.04
C ASP A 72 4.46 -15.31 -2.01
N GLY A 73 4.69 -14.85 -3.24
CA GLY A 73 3.64 -14.68 -4.24
C GLY A 73 3.80 -13.43 -5.09
N THR A 74 2.82 -13.17 -5.94
CA THR A 74 2.77 -11.95 -6.75
C THR A 74 1.66 -11.05 -6.25
N PHE A 75 2.00 -9.80 -5.93
CA PHE A 75 1.11 -8.89 -5.23
C PHE A 75 1.03 -7.54 -5.93
N THR A 76 -0.09 -6.86 -5.75
CA THR A 76 -0.22 -5.43 -6.01
C THR A 76 -0.48 -4.71 -4.70
N GLY A 77 -0.09 -3.44 -4.64
CA GLY A 77 -0.36 -2.59 -3.48
C GLY A 77 -1.78 -2.04 -3.50
N GLY A 78 -2.34 -1.85 -2.30
CA GLY A 78 -3.58 -1.11 -2.11
C GLY A 78 -3.39 0.40 -2.18
N ASN A 79 -4.51 1.11 -2.12
CA ASN A 79 -4.58 2.57 -2.26
C ASN A 79 -4.92 3.29 -0.95
N PHE A 80 -4.80 2.60 0.18
CA PHE A 80 -4.88 3.20 1.51
C PHE A 80 -3.89 2.55 2.47
N PHE A 81 -3.66 3.17 3.62
CA PHE A 81 -2.78 2.66 4.66
C PHE A 81 -3.20 3.16 6.04
N LEU A 82 -2.81 2.43 7.08
CA LEU A 82 -3.02 2.78 8.48
C LEU A 82 -1.67 3.12 9.12
N VAL A 83 -1.59 4.24 9.84
CA VAL A 83 -0.34 4.72 10.43
C VAL A 83 -0.56 5.31 11.82
N LYS A 84 0.36 5.04 12.76
CA LYS A 84 0.38 5.74 14.05
C LYS A 84 0.80 7.19 13.85
N ARG A 85 0.04 8.10 14.44
CA ARG A 85 0.31 9.55 14.36
C ARG A 85 1.73 9.90 14.80
N GLU A 86 2.24 9.25 15.85
CA GLU A 86 3.56 9.54 16.44
C GLU A 86 4.75 9.29 15.49
N ILE A 87 4.60 8.40 14.51
CA ILE A 87 5.69 8.07 13.59
C ILE A 87 5.70 8.96 12.35
N ILE A 88 4.59 9.66 12.05
CA ILE A 88 4.42 10.44 10.82
C ILE A 88 5.53 11.49 10.68
N SER A 89 5.78 12.28 11.71
CA SER A 89 6.81 13.34 11.66
C SER A 89 8.22 12.78 11.44
N ARG A 90 8.49 11.53 11.82
CA ARG A 90 9.79 10.86 11.69
C ARG A 90 9.98 10.21 10.32
N CYS A 91 8.89 9.75 9.70
CA CYS A 91 8.94 9.03 8.44
C CYS A 91 8.56 9.88 7.22
N LEU A 92 7.95 11.06 7.41
CA LEU A 92 7.41 11.86 6.31
C LEU A 92 8.49 12.23 5.29
N SER A 93 9.67 12.69 5.72
CA SER A 93 10.76 13.05 4.80
C SER A 93 11.23 11.86 3.95
N GLN A 94 11.41 10.69 4.56
CA GLN A 94 11.83 9.48 3.84
C GLN A 94 10.72 8.98 2.91
N ALA A 95 9.47 9.05 3.35
CA ALA A 95 8.31 8.67 2.55
C ALA A 95 8.16 9.58 1.33
N GLU A 96 8.29 10.89 1.50
CA GLU A 96 8.24 11.86 0.41
C GLU A 96 9.36 11.61 -0.61
N GLU A 97 10.58 11.34 -0.16
CA GLU A 97 11.67 11.02 -1.07
C GLU A 97 11.45 9.69 -1.79
N PHE A 98 10.95 8.67 -1.10
CA PHE A 98 10.59 7.39 -1.71
C PHE A 98 9.53 7.57 -2.80
N VAL A 99 8.46 8.32 -2.52
CA VAL A 99 7.38 8.61 -3.49
C VAL A 99 7.92 9.41 -4.67
N ARG A 100 8.79 10.40 -4.45
CA ARG A 100 9.43 11.20 -5.50
C ARG A 100 10.27 10.34 -6.43
N GLN A 101 11.02 9.39 -5.87
CA GLN A 101 11.92 8.50 -6.60
C GLN A 101 11.23 7.23 -7.10
N ARG A 102 9.92 7.03 -6.90
CA ARG A 102 9.21 5.76 -7.22
C ARG A 102 9.35 5.31 -8.68
N LYS A 103 9.63 6.24 -9.60
CA LYS A 103 9.84 5.98 -11.03
C LYS A 103 11.32 5.88 -11.43
N ASN A 104 12.25 6.00 -10.48
CA ASN A 104 13.69 5.97 -10.68
C ASN A 104 14.32 4.77 -9.95
N PRO A 105 14.52 3.63 -10.65
CA PRO A 105 15.08 2.42 -10.06
C PRO A 105 16.46 2.62 -9.40
N THR A 106 17.29 3.50 -9.96
CA THR A 106 18.64 3.75 -9.41
C THR A 106 18.61 4.53 -8.11
N ALA A 107 17.69 5.50 -7.98
CA ALA A 107 17.49 6.23 -6.74
C ALA A 107 16.83 5.34 -5.67
N LEU A 108 15.85 4.53 -6.07
CA LEU A 108 15.28 3.51 -5.18
C LEU A 108 16.33 2.51 -4.70
N ALA A 109 17.30 2.11 -5.53
CA ALA A 109 18.40 1.25 -5.12
C ALA A 109 19.23 1.85 -3.98
N ARG A 110 19.47 3.16 -4.01
CA ARG A 110 20.19 3.88 -2.97
C ARG A 110 19.37 4.00 -1.68
N LEU A 111 18.06 4.22 -1.81
CA LEU A 111 17.15 4.33 -0.67
C LEU A 111 16.89 2.97 0.00
N VAL A 112 16.54 1.95 -0.78
CA VAL A 112 16.14 0.61 -0.31
C VAL A 112 17.35 -0.32 -0.17
N GLY A 113 18.49 0.01 -0.73
CA GLY A 113 19.70 -0.80 -0.66
C GLY A 113 19.77 -1.87 -1.74
N PHE A 114 20.95 -1.99 -2.35
CA PHE A 114 21.21 -2.87 -3.48
C PHE A 114 20.84 -4.34 -3.18
N GLY A 115 21.12 -4.85 -1.98
CA GLY A 115 20.82 -6.24 -1.63
C GLY A 115 19.32 -6.60 -1.72
N ILE A 116 18.43 -5.67 -1.39
CA ILE A 116 16.98 -5.89 -1.47
C ILE A 116 16.53 -5.90 -2.93
N LEU A 117 17.04 -4.98 -3.75
CA LEU A 117 16.75 -4.98 -5.18
C LEU A 117 17.29 -6.23 -5.89
N TRP A 118 18.51 -6.67 -5.55
CA TRP A 118 19.06 -7.92 -6.10
C TRP A 118 18.18 -9.10 -5.76
N LYS A 119 17.75 -9.24 -4.50
CA LYS A 119 16.80 -10.28 -4.11
C LYS A 119 15.47 -10.16 -4.85
N TYR A 120 14.96 -8.95 -5.06
CA TYR A 120 13.74 -8.73 -5.82
C TYR A 120 13.87 -9.20 -7.27
N PHE A 121 14.92 -8.77 -7.99
CA PHE A 121 15.15 -9.16 -9.37
C PHE A 121 15.44 -10.66 -9.54
N LEU A 122 16.02 -11.30 -8.52
CA LEU A 122 16.23 -12.76 -8.48
C LEU A 122 14.99 -13.54 -8.00
N GLY A 123 13.87 -12.87 -7.67
CA GLY A 123 12.66 -13.52 -7.15
C GLY A 123 12.84 -14.15 -5.77
N GLN A 124 13.85 -13.73 -5.02
CA GLN A 124 14.22 -14.26 -3.71
C GLN A 124 13.73 -13.39 -2.54
N LEU A 125 13.32 -12.15 -2.81
CA LEU A 125 12.84 -11.22 -1.79
C LEU A 125 11.54 -11.75 -1.19
N THR A 126 11.48 -11.81 0.15
CA THR A 126 10.26 -12.14 0.89
C THR A 126 9.56 -10.88 1.42
N ILE A 127 8.27 -10.97 1.73
CA ILE A 127 7.49 -9.94 2.43
C ILE A 127 8.19 -9.57 3.74
N ALA A 128 8.57 -10.57 4.54
CA ALA A 128 9.26 -10.35 5.81
C ALA A 128 10.60 -9.60 5.66
N GLU A 129 11.33 -9.81 4.56
CA GLU A 129 12.53 -9.02 4.26
C GLU A 129 12.22 -7.59 3.84
N ALA A 130 11.16 -7.39 3.05
CA ALA A 130 10.69 -6.07 2.66
C ALA A 130 10.22 -5.26 3.89
N GLU A 131 9.42 -5.85 4.77
CA GLU A 131 8.96 -5.27 6.04
C GLU A 131 10.14 -4.86 6.93
N ARG A 132 11.11 -5.75 7.12
CA ARG A 132 12.33 -5.44 7.89
C ARG A 132 13.11 -4.30 7.25
N ARG A 133 13.17 -4.22 5.92
CA ARG A 133 13.88 -3.14 5.25
C ARG A 133 13.16 -1.81 5.42
N VAL A 134 11.85 -1.77 5.15
CA VAL A 134 11.01 -0.59 5.34
C VAL A 134 11.14 -0.11 6.77
N SER A 135 11.04 -1.03 7.73
CA SER A 135 11.12 -0.69 9.15
C SER A 135 12.44 -0.01 9.53
N LYS A 136 13.56 -0.50 8.97
CA LYS A 136 14.88 0.14 9.14
C LYS A 136 14.98 1.50 8.46
N MET A 137 14.28 1.72 7.35
CA MET A 137 14.32 3.00 6.63
C MET A 137 13.54 4.09 7.35
N ILE A 138 12.36 3.74 7.89
CA ILE A 138 11.45 4.70 8.51
C ILE A 138 11.63 4.81 10.03
N GLY A 139 12.37 3.88 10.65
CA GLY A 139 12.59 3.86 12.10
C GLY A 139 11.34 3.47 12.90
N ALA A 140 10.41 2.73 12.28
CA ALA A 140 9.14 2.28 12.85
C ALA A 140 8.78 0.91 12.27
N LYS A 141 7.91 0.14 12.91
CA LYS A 141 7.53 -1.20 12.44
C LYS A 141 6.53 -1.09 11.29
N GLY A 142 6.89 -1.56 10.10
CA GLY A 142 5.99 -1.69 8.95
C GLY A 142 5.52 -3.13 8.75
N CYS A 143 4.23 -3.31 8.48
CA CYS A 143 3.60 -4.60 8.23
C CYS A 143 2.79 -4.55 6.92
N ALA A 144 2.92 -5.58 6.09
CA ALA A 144 2.07 -5.78 4.94
C ALA A 144 0.90 -6.70 5.31
N VAL A 145 -0.32 -6.24 5.06
CA VAL A 145 -1.55 -7.01 5.32
C VAL A 145 -2.02 -7.61 4.00
N ILE A 146 -2.08 -8.94 3.89
CA ILE A 146 -2.55 -9.59 2.67
C ILE A 146 -4.08 -9.58 2.69
N SER A 147 -4.70 -8.77 1.84
CA SER A 147 -6.15 -8.65 1.76
C SER A 147 -6.74 -9.53 0.66
N ASP A 148 -7.90 -10.11 0.95
CA ASP A 148 -8.74 -10.84 0.00
C ASP A 148 -9.74 -9.93 -0.74
N TYR A 149 -9.69 -8.61 -0.50
CA TYR A 149 -10.55 -7.61 -1.13
C TYR A 149 -9.82 -6.87 -2.25
N PRO A 150 -9.97 -7.27 -3.52
CA PRO A 150 -9.22 -6.68 -4.61
C PRO A 150 -9.58 -5.23 -4.91
N GLU A 151 -10.78 -4.77 -4.54
CA GLU A 151 -11.22 -3.38 -4.68
C GLU A 151 -10.29 -2.38 -3.96
N ILE A 152 -9.57 -2.80 -2.93
CA ILE A 152 -8.57 -1.99 -2.22
C ILE A 152 -7.44 -1.53 -3.16
N GLY A 153 -7.12 -2.35 -4.16
CA GLY A 153 -6.06 -2.09 -5.12
C GLY A 153 -6.56 -1.58 -6.47
N VAL A 154 -7.84 -1.28 -6.65
CA VAL A 154 -8.39 -0.86 -7.95
C VAL A 154 -8.74 0.62 -7.91
N ASP A 155 -7.87 1.42 -8.51
CA ASP A 155 -8.03 2.84 -8.82
C ASP A 155 -8.69 3.05 -10.20
N VAL A 156 -9.34 4.20 -10.37
CA VAL A 156 -9.95 4.61 -11.65
C VAL A 156 -9.09 5.71 -12.28
N ASP A 157 -8.12 5.30 -13.10
CA ASP A 157 -7.20 6.21 -13.80
C ASP A 157 -7.55 6.40 -15.29
N LYS A 158 -8.19 5.40 -15.92
CA LYS A 158 -8.45 5.38 -17.37
C LYS A 158 -9.95 5.28 -17.68
N ALA A 159 -10.31 5.65 -18.90
CA ALA A 159 -11.68 5.53 -19.40
C ALA A 159 -12.24 4.10 -19.29
N SER A 160 -11.41 3.08 -19.52
CA SER A 160 -11.77 1.67 -19.33
C SER A 160 -12.11 1.32 -17.88
N ASP A 161 -11.40 1.93 -16.93
CA ASP A 161 -11.58 1.69 -15.50
C ASP A 161 -12.88 2.36 -15.04
N LEU A 162 -13.17 3.56 -15.57
CA LEU A 162 -14.43 4.26 -15.33
C LEU A 162 -15.63 3.49 -15.88
N GLU A 163 -15.54 2.96 -17.10
CA GLU A 163 -16.63 2.17 -17.69
C GLU A 163 -16.94 0.92 -16.85
N MET A 164 -15.90 0.26 -16.35
CA MET A 164 -16.04 -0.89 -15.46
C MET A 164 -16.62 -0.49 -14.10
N ALA A 165 -16.11 0.58 -13.48
CA ALA A 165 -16.62 1.07 -12.21
C ALA A 165 -18.12 1.42 -12.31
N LYS A 166 -18.54 2.07 -13.40
CA LYS A 166 -19.96 2.33 -13.67
C LYS A 166 -20.77 1.04 -13.76
N ARG A 167 -20.31 0.05 -14.54
CA ARG A 167 -21.00 -1.24 -14.65
C ARG A 167 -21.17 -1.96 -13.31
N LEU A 168 -20.20 -1.82 -12.40
CA LEU A 168 -20.21 -2.45 -11.08
C LEU A 168 -21.01 -1.68 -10.03
N LEU A 169 -21.16 -0.36 -10.18
CA LEU A 169 -21.89 0.51 -9.24
C LEU A 169 -23.35 0.75 -9.65
N GLU A 170 -23.65 0.71 -10.95
CA GLU A 170 -25.00 0.91 -11.50
C GLU A 170 -25.78 -0.41 -11.68
N GLY A 171 -25.11 -1.55 -11.53
CA GLY A 171 -25.72 -2.89 -11.57
C GLY A 171 -26.05 -3.40 -10.18
#